data_AF-A0A7Y3E442-F1
#
_entry.id   AF-A0A7Y3E442-F1
#
_cell.length_a   1.000
_cell.length_b   1.000
_cell.length_c   1.000
_cell.angle_alpha   90.00
_cell.angle_beta   90.00
_cell.angle_gamma   90.00
#
_symmetry.space_group_name_H-M   'P 1'
#
loop_
_entity.id
_entity.type
_entity.pdbx_description
1 polymer ?
#
loop_
_entity_poly.entity_id
_entity_poly.type
_entity_poly.pdbx_seq_one_letter_code
_entity_poly.pdbx_strand_id
1 'polypeptide(L)' 'QYNVACLYSLEDQTDLAIDCLERAVAAGFGHRDWIEQDPDLDTLREDPRFQELVRQL' A
#
# COMPACT_ATOMS: atom_id res chain seq x y z
N GLN A 1 8.17 3.41 4.27
CA GLN A 1 7.28 4.56 4.55
C GLN A 1 5.84 4.06 4.67
N TYR A 2 5.64 2.99 5.45
CA TYR A 2 4.37 2.26 5.47
C TYR A 2 3.22 3.10 6.03
N ASN A 3 3.39 3.64 7.24
CA ASN A 3 2.36 4.49 7.87
C ASN A 3 2.05 5.77 7.07
N VAL A 4 2.98 6.22 6.23
CA VAL A 4 2.74 7.36 5.33
C VAL A 4 1.84 6.94 4.17
N ALA A 5 2.00 5.72 3.65
CA ALA A 5 1.07 5.14 2.69
C ALA A 5 -0.34 5.02 3.28
N CYS A 6 -0.45 4.53 4.52
CA CYS A 6 -1.73 4.46 5.24
C CYS A 6 -2.38 5.85 5.37
N LEU A 7 -1.63 6.87 5.78
CA LEU A 7 -2.14 8.24 5.89
C LEU A 7 -2.68 8.76 4.55
N TYR A 8 -1.91 8.64 3.47
CA TYR A 8 -2.34 9.08 2.15
C TYR A 8 -3.53 8.28 1.62
N SER A 9 -3.60 7.00 1.94
CA SER A 9 -4.71 6.12 1.58
C SER A 9 -6.02 6.57 2.26
N LEU A 10 -5.95 6.93 3.55
CA LEU A 10 -7.08 7.47 4.32
C LEU A 10 -7.53 8.87 3.84
N GLU A 11 -6.65 9.62 3.17
CA GLU A 11 -6.95 10.92 2.57
C GLU A 11 -7.38 10.83 1.08
N ASP A 12 -7.65 9.62 0.57
CA ASP A 12 -7.97 9.36 -0.84
C ASP A 12 -6.88 9.83 -1.83
N GLN A 13 -5.63 9.99 -1.37
CA GLN A 13 -4.48 10.36 -2.18
C GLN A 13 -3.82 9.10 -2.75
N THR A 14 -4.55 8.35 -3.58
CA THR A 14 -4.17 7.03 -4.10
C THR A 14 -2.76 6.97 -4.68
N ASP A 15 -2.39 7.93 -5.54
CA ASP A 15 -1.06 7.93 -6.17
C ASP A 15 0.08 8.03 -5.14
N LEU A 16 -0.04 8.95 -4.18
CA LEU A 16 0.98 9.14 -3.14
C LEU A 16 1.03 7.96 -2.17
N ALA A 17 -0.13 7.36 -1.89
CA ALA A 17 -0.22 6.17 -1.06
C ALA A 17 0.51 4.98 -1.70
N ILE A 18 0.27 4.70 -2.99
CA ILE A 18 0.93 3.64 -3.75
C ILE A 18 2.44 3.87 -3.79
N ASP A 19 2.91 5.07 -4.14
CA ASP A 19 4.34 5.40 -4.18
C ASP A 19 5.02 5.16 -2.82
N CYS A 20 4.37 5.53 -1.72
CA CYS A 20 4.88 5.31 -0.37
C CYS A 20 4.90 3.82 0.01
N LEU A 21 3.89 3.06 -0.42
CA LEU A 21 3.76 1.64 -0.16
C LEU A 21 4.82 0.83 -0.93
N GLU A 22 5.01 1.10 -2.22
CA GLU A 22 6.05 0.47 -3.04
C GLU A 22 7.45 0.69 -2.43
N ARG A 23 7.74 1.92 -1.97
CA ARG A 23 8.99 2.25 -1.27
C ARG A 23 9.12 1.52 0.06
N ALA A 24 8.03 1.29 0.78
CA ALA A 24 8.03 0.53 2.03
C ALA A 24 8.33 -0.96 1.77
N VAL A 25 7.67 -1.54 0.77
CA VAL A 25 7.89 -2.91 0.31
C VAL A 25 9.34 -3.11 -0.12
N ALA A 26 9.87 -2.22 -0.97
CA ALA A 26 11.26 -2.28 -1.43
C ALA A 26 12.29 -2.16 -0.29
N ALA A 27 11.92 -1.51 0.81
CA ALA A 27 12.74 -1.39 2.02
C ALA A 27 12.61 -2.58 2.99
N GLY A 28 11.86 -3.63 2.63
CA GLY A 28 11.69 -4.83 3.43
C GLY A 28 10.48 -4.83 4.37
N PHE A 29 9.59 -3.85 4.27
CA PHE A 29 8.36 -3.75 5.07
C PHE A 29 7.12 -4.30 4.33
N GLY A 30 7.32 -5.20 3.37
CA GLY A 30 6.27 -5.77 2.53
C GLY A 30 5.73 -7.10 3.04
N HIS A 31 5.13 -7.12 4.23
CA HIS A 31 4.48 -8.33 4.72
C HIS A 31 3.09 -8.46 4.09
N ARG A 32 2.94 -9.43 3.17
CA ARG A 32 1.71 -9.63 2.39
C ARG A 32 0.46 -9.71 3.26
N ASP A 33 0.48 -10.56 4.28
CA ASP A 33 -0.67 -10.75 5.19
C ASP A 33 -1.08 -9.45 5.90
N TRP A 34 -0.12 -8.56 6.18
CA TRP A 34 -0.42 -7.25 6.78
C TRP A 34 -1.04 -6.31 5.75
N ILE A 35 -0.41 -6.18 4.57
CA ILE A 35 -0.89 -5.28 3.51
C ILE A 35 -2.30 -5.66 3.04
N GLU A 36 -2.59 -6.96 2.88
CA GLU A 36 -3.91 -7.42 2.44
C GLU A 36 -5.00 -7.24 3.50
N GLN A 37 -4.67 -7.11 4.78
CA GLN A 37 -5.64 -7.02 5.87
C GLN A 37 -5.73 -5.64 6.51
N ASP A 38 -4.83 -4.72 6.16
CA ASP A 38 -4.78 -3.37 6.70
C ASP A 38 -5.98 -2.54 6.18
N PRO A 39 -6.92 -2.14 7.05
CA PRO A 39 -8.08 -1.37 6.65
C PRO A 39 -7.71 0.04 6.17
N ASP A 40 -6.54 0.58 6.57
CA ASP A 40 -6.10 1.89 6.10
C ASP A 40 -5.80 1.87 4.60
N LEU A 41 -5.54 0.70 4.00
CA LEU A 41 -5.23 0.52 2.58
C LEU A 41 -6.47 0.13 1.74
N ASP A 42 -7.67 0.13 2.32
CA ASP A 42 -8.89 -0.31 1.64
C ASP A 42 -9.17 0.47 0.34
N THR A 43 -8.87 1.78 0.32
CA THR A 43 -9.06 2.64 -0.86
C THR A 43 -8.12 2.29 -2.02
N LEU A 44 -7.03 1.55 -1.76
CA LEU A 44 -6.05 1.14 -2.76
C LEU A 44 -6.37 -0.22 -3.40
N ARG A 45 -7.25 -1.04 -2.82
CA ARG A 45 -7.46 -2.45 -3.22
C ARG A 45 -7.89 -2.63 -4.69
N GLU A 46 -8.64 -1.67 -5.20
CA GLU A 46 -9.12 -1.67 -6.59
C GLU A 46 -8.10 -1.07 -7.57
N ASP A 47 -7.02 -0.44 -7.07
CA ASP A 47 -5.96 0.10 -7.93
C ASP A 47 -5.12 -1.05 -8.52
N PRO A 48 -4.96 -1.12 -9.86
CA PRO A 48 -4.18 -2.17 -10.50
C PRO A 48 -2.72 -2.26 -10.00
N ARG A 49 -2.12 -1.15 -9.58
CA ARG A 49 -0.75 -1.10 -9.04
C ARG A 49 -0.69 -1.77 -7.66
N PHE A 50 -1.69 -1.56 -6.81
CA PHE A 50 -1.78 -2.24 -5.51
C PHE A 50 -1.87 -3.75 -5.69
N GLN A 51 -2.74 -4.20 -6.61
CA GLN A 51 -2.92 -5.62 -6.88
C GLN A 51 -1.64 -6.25 -7.44
N GLU A 52 -0.90 -5.53 -8.29
CA GLU A 52 0.39 -5.98 -8.79
C GLU A 52 1.44 -6.04 -7.69
N LEU A 53 1.52 -5.02 -6.84
CA LEU A 53 2.43 -4.99 -5.70
C LEU A 53 2.20 -6.19 -4.78
N VAL A 54 0.94 -6.48 -4.42
CA VAL A 54 0.57 -7.63 -3.58
C VAL A 54 0.90 -8.96 -4.25
N ARG A 55 0.76 -9.09 -5.57
CA ARG A 55 1.16 -10.31 -6.31
C ARG A 55 2.67 -10.58 -6.28
N GLN A 56 3.49 -9.55 -6.07
CA GLN A 56 4.95 -9.64 -6.04
C GLN A 56 5.54 -9.90 -4.64
N LEU A 57 4.70 -9.89 -3.59
CA LEU A 57 5.07 -10.16 -2.19
C LEU A 57 4.95 -11.64 -1.84
#